data_AF-A0A9X2VUN0-F1
#
_entry.id   AF-A0A9X2VUN0-F1
#
_cell.length_a   1.000
_cell.length_b   1.000
_cell.length_c   1.000
_cell.angle_alpha   90.00
_cell.angle_beta   90.00
_cell.angle_gamma   90.00
#
_symmetry.space_group_name_H-M   'P 1'
#
loop_
_entity.id
_entity.type
_entity.pdbx_description
1 polymer ?
#
loop_
_entity_poly.entity_id
_entity_poly.type
_entity_poly.pdbx_seq_one_letter_code
_entity_poly.pdbx_strand_id
1 'polypeptide(L)' 'MHDTTTTDRLRTALGDVEYPATKEQLADHASRNNADEDTVHAVRSVPEGVYGSFEEVLRSAAVDEQRDA' A
#
# COMPACT_ATOMS: atom_id res chain seq x y z
N MET A 1 6.32 12.73 14.55
CA MET A 1 5.01 12.06 14.42
C MET A 1 5.28 10.89 13.50
N HIS A 2 5.00 9.65 13.91
CA HIS A 2 5.32 8.49 13.08
C HIS A 2 4.24 8.34 12.01
N ASP A 3 4.64 8.48 10.75
CA ASP A 3 3.86 8.24 9.53
C ASP A 3 3.64 6.72 9.33
N THR A 4 3.06 6.04 10.33
CA THR A 4 2.75 4.61 10.23
C THR A 4 1.30 4.41 9.83
N THR A 5 1.10 4.17 8.53
CA THR A 5 -0.20 3.75 7.99
C THR A 5 -0.63 2.45 8.68
N THR A 6 -1.81 2.46 9.31
CA THR A 6 -2.35 1.26 9.97
C THR A 6 -2.94 0.30 8.93
N THR A 7 -2.73 -1.01 9.10
CA THR A 7 -3.26 -2.09 8.24
C THR A 7 -4.75 -1.94 7.92
N ASP A 8 -5.55 -1.48 8.88
CA ASP A 8 -6.99 -1.27 8.74
C ASP A 8 -7.35 -0.19 7.70
N ARG A 9 -6.59 0.91 7.67
CA ARG A 9 -6.74 1.98 6.66
C ARG A 9 -6.36 1.49 5.28
N LEU A 10 -5.24 0.77 5.18
CA LEU A 10 -4.81 0.12 3.93
C LEU A 10 -5.88 -0.85 3.42
N ARG A 11 -6.49 -1.64 4.31
CA ARG A 11 -7.52 -2.61 3.95
C ARG A 11 -8.79 -1.94 3.45
N THR A 12 -9.16 -0.80 4.04
CA THR A 12 -10.31 -0.01 3.58
C THR A 12 -10.03 0.62 2.22
N ALA A 13 -8.84 1.19 2.04
CA ALA A 13 -8.45 1.85 0.79
C ALA A 13 -8.30 0.90 -0.40
N LEU A 14 -7.74 -0.30 -0.17
CA LEU A 14 -7.43 -1.29 -1.20
C LEU A 14 -8.38 -2.51 -1.18
N GLY A 15 -9.46 -2.45 -0.41
CA GLY A 15 -10.41 -3.56 -0.26
C GLY A 15 -11.20 -3.89 -1.52
N ASP A 16 -11.32 -2.93 -2.45
CA ASP A 16 -12.04 -3.03 -3.72
C ASP A 16 -11.09 -3.19 -4.93
N VAL A 17 -9.79 -3.37 -4.69
CA VAL A 17 -8.82 -3.60 -5.76
C VAL A 17 -8.99 -5.01 -6.31
N GLU A 18 -9.20 -5.12 -7.61
CA GLU A 18 -9.07 -6.37 -8.33
C GLU A 18 -7.59 -6.70 -8.56
N TYR A 19 -7.14 -7.83 -8.01
CA TYR A 19 -5.79 -8.35 -8.21
C TYR A 19 -5.75 -9.29 -9.43
N PRO A 20 -4.66 -9.32 -10.21
CA PRO A 20 -3.38 -8.65 -9.98
C PRO A 20 -3.38 -7.15 -10.34
N ALA A 21 -2.74 -6.33 -9.49
CA ALA A 21 -2.67 -4.88 -9.66
C ALA A 21 -1.23 -4.36 -9.55
N THR A 22 -0.87 -3.35 -10.34
CA THR A 22 0.43 -2.70 -10.23
C THR A 22 0.45 -1.67 -9.09
N LYS A 23 1.65 -1.32 -8.61
CA LYS A 23 1.84 -0.18 -7.69
C LYS A 23 1.06 1.07 -8.10
N GLU A 24 1.12 1.43 -9.38
CA GLU A 24 0.43 2.62 -9.90
C GLU A 24 -1.09 2.47 -9.79
N GLN A 25 -1.64 1.29 -10.12
CA GLN A 25 -3.06 1.00 -9.96
C GLN A 25 -3.48 1.03 -8.49
N LEU A 26 -2.67 0.51 -7.57
CA LEU A 26 -2.93 0.58 -6.13
C LEU A 26 -2.95 2.04 -5.63
N ALA A 27 -1.99 2.86 -6.07
CA ALA A 27 -1.93 4.27 -5.69
C ALA A 27 -3.08 5.09 -6.30
N ASP A 28 -3.42 4.84 -7.57
CA ASP A 28 -4.55 5.48 -8.24
C ASP A 28 -5.88 5.07 -7.60
N HIS A 29 -6.05 3.79 -7.29
CA HIS A 29 -7.25 3.28 -6.62
C HIS A 29 -7.37 3.83 -5.19
N ALA A 30 -6.30 3.80 -4.39
CA ALA A 30 -6.29 4.39 -3.05
C ALA A 30 -6.62 5.89 -3.10
N SER A 31 -6.03 6.64 -4.05
CA SER A 31 -6.34 8.06 -4.27
C SER A 31 -7.81 8.28 -4.63
N ARG A 32 -8.37 7.47 -5.54
CA ARG A 32 -9.80 7.52 -5.92
C ARG A 32 -10.73 7.19 -4.75
N ASN A 33 -10.31 6.29 -3.88
CA ASN A 33 -11.07 5.85 -2.70
C ASN A 33 -10.98 6.84 -1.53
N ASN A 34 -10.42 8.04 -1.73
CA ASN A 34 -10.19 9.04 -0.67
C ASN A 34 -9.36 8.47 0.50
N ALA A 35 -8.39 7.61 0.19
CA ALA A 35 -7.48 7.11 1.21
C ALA A 35 -6.63 8.26 1.77
N ASP A 36 -6.29 8.17 3.06
CA ASP A 36 -5.44 9.15 3.72
C ASP A 36 -4.09 9.32 3.00
N GLU A 37 -3.50 10.50 3.12
CA GLU A 37 -2.22 10.84 2.48
C GLU A 37 -1.11 9.87 2.91
N ASP A 38 -1.08 9.46 4.18
CA ASP A 38 -0.19 8.41 4.71
C ASP A 38 -0.37 7.07 3.99
N THR A 39 -1.61 6.71 3.63
CA THR A 39 -1.92 5.47 2.94
C THR A 39 -1.44 5.51 1.50
N VAL A 40 -1.73 6.61 0.80
CA VAL A 40 -1.24 6.82 -0.57
C VAL A 40 0.29 6.90 -0.58
N HIS A 41 0.89 7.51 0.43
CA HIS A 41 2.35 7.59 0.57
C HIS A 41 2.97 6.21 0.79
N ALA A 42 2.45 5.39 1.71
CA ALA A 42 2.93 4.03 1.93
C ALA A 42 2.82 3.16 0.67
N VAL A 43 1.70 3.24 -0.05
CA VAL A 43 1.53 2.53 -1.34
C VAL A 43 2.47 3.09 -2.41
N ARG A 44 2.83 4.37 -2.38
CA ARG A 44 3.84 4.95 -3.29
C ARG A 44 5.28 4.61 -2.88
N SER A 45 5.52 4.24 -1.62
CA SER A 45 6.83 3.81 -1.13
C SER A 45 7.13 2.35 -1.43
N VAL A 46 6.12 1.51 -1.71
CA VAL A 46 6.37 0.12 -2.10
C VAL A 46 7.20 0.02 -3.39
N PRO A 47 8.01 -1.04 -3.54
CA PRO A 47 8.70 -1.30 -4.80
C PRO A 47 7.73 -1.42 -5.98
N GLU A 48 8.21 -1.02 -7.16
CA GLU A 48 7.47 -1.20 -8.40
C GLU A 48 7.34 -2.70 -8.69
N GLY A 49 6.12 -3.16 -8.88
CA GLY A 49 5.80 -4.57 -9.03
C GLY A 49 4.33 -4.81 -9.30
N VAL A 50 4.02 -6.04 -9.70
CA VAL A 50 2.66 -6.54 -9.81
C VAL A 50 2.37 -7.30 -8.53
N TYR A 51 1.35 -6.85 -7.82
CA TYR A 51 0.91 -7.46 -6.59
C TYR A 51 -0.21 -8.44 -6.90
N GLY A 52 -0.08 -9.67 -6.41
CA GLY A 52 -1.10 -10.71 -6.61
C GLY A 52 -2.22 -10.68 -5.58
N SER A 53 -2.03 -9.99 -4.45
CA SER A 53 -2.99 -9.95 -3.34
C SER A 53 -2.69 -8.81 -2.37
N PHE A 54 -3.68 -8.43 -1.56
CA PHE A 54 -3.54 -7.42 -0.51
C PHE A 54 -2.46 -7.76 0.52
N GLU A 55 -2.29 -9.04 0.88
CA GLU A 55 -1.22 -9.49 1.79
C GLU A 55 0.19 -9.26 1.23
N GLU A 56 0.34 -9.27 -0.09
CA GLU A 56 1.61 -8.98 -0.75
C GLU A 56 1.91 -7.49 -0.71
N VAL A 57 0.89 -6.66 -0.97
CA VAL A 57 0.99 -5.19 -0.81
C VAL A 57 1.30 -4.84 0.63
N LEU A 58 0.63 -5.44 1.62
CA LEU A 58 0.89 -5.20 3.03
C LEU A 58 2.30 -5.58 3.45
N ARG A 59 2.79 -6.75 3.00
CA ARG A 59 4.18 -7.13 3.25
C ARG A 59 5.12 -6.09 2.67
N SER A 60 4.90 -5.62 1.45
CA SER A 60 5.73 -4.61 0.80
C SER A 60 5.58 -3.19 1.36
N ALA A 61 4.39 -2.80 1.81
CA ALA A 61 4.05 -1.47 2.36
C ALA A 61 4.56 -1.28 3.80
N ALA A 62 5.21 -2.29 4.36
CA ALA A 62 5.86 -2.25 5.67
C ALA A 62 7.31 -2.79 5.65
N VAL A 63 7.95 -3.00 4.49
CA VAL A 63 9.39 -3.30 4.44
C VAL A 63 10.22 -2.02 4.37
N ASP A 64 10.14 -1.22 5.44
CA ASP A 64 11.30 -0.46 5.95
C ASP A 64 11.62 -0.88 7.40
N GLU A 65 11.11 -2.03 7.87
CA GLU A 65 11.60 -2.68 9.10
C GLU A 65 12.90 -3.46 8.82
N GLN A 66 14.02 -2.73 8.69
CA GLN A 66 15.41 -3.25 8.76
C GLN A 66 16.09 -3.63 7.43
N ARG A 67 16.68 -2.61 6.79
CA ARG A 67 18.04 -2.77 6.25
C ARG A 67 19.04 -2.69 7.42
N ASP A 68 19.14 -3.74 8.23
CA ASP A 68 20.29 -3.95 9.11
C ASP A 68 20.74 -5.41 8.96
N ALA A 69 21.82 -5.58 8.18
CA ALA A 69 22.63 -6.80 8.10
C ALA A 69 24.09 -6.40 8.33
#